data_AF-A0A480BTG8-F1
#
_entry.id   AF-A0A480BTG8-F1
#
_cell.length_a   1.000
_cell.length_b   1.000
_cell.length_c   1.000
_cell.angle_alpha   90.00
_cell.angle_beta   90.00
_cell.angle_gamma   90.00
#
_symmetry.space_group_name_H-M   'P 1'
#
loop_
_entity.id
_entity.type
_entity.pdbx_description
1 polymer ?
#
loop_
_entity_poly.entity_id
_entity_poly.type
_entity_poly.pdbx_seq_one_letter_code
_entity_poly.pdbx_strand_id
1 'polypeptide(L)'
;MDWLNIEFLAPAMRHAHVCDLLEAAGALAVTSLDAADCPVLEPAPGQTPLWPEVRVVALFAGDYDPQPLQALLRAGGLVAVSCEPLTDDDWVRRGQDVTVRHFGGRLWVCPADAPAPAPDACVLRLDAGLAFGTGSHPTTAGCLRWL
;
A
#
# COMPACT_ATOMS: atom_id res chain seq x y z
N MET A 1 -5.49 12.98 11.22
CA MET A 1 -4.15 13.27 11.76
C MET A 1 -3.21 13.31 10.56
N ASP A 2 -2.52 14.42 10.34
CA ASP A 2 -1.60 14.52 9.22
C ASP A 2 -0.31 13.75 9.53
N TRP A 3 0.32 13.21 8.50
CA TRP A 3 1.51 12.37 8.57
C TRP A 3 2.68 13.04 7.83
N LEU A 4 3.89 12.53 8.03
CA LEU A 4 5.08 12.98 7.33
C LEU A 4 5.83 11.78 6.75
N ASN A 5 6.08 11.80 5.43
CA ASN A 5 6.93 10.82 4.77
C ASN A 5 8.33 11.37 4.60
N ILE A 6 9.34 10.58 4.98
CA ILE A 6 10.74 10.85 4.69
C ILE A 6 11.28 9.73 3.83
N GLU A 7 11.73 10.07 2.63
CA GLU A 7 12.27 9.11 1.66
C GLU A 7 13.77 9.29 1.48
N PHE A 8 14.51 8.19 1.34
CA PHE A 8 15.89 8.20 0.89
C PHE A 8 16.29 6.88 0.23
N LEU A 9 17.44 6.88 -0.44
CA LEU A 9 18.05 5.67 -0.99
C LEU A 9 19.08 5.12 -0.02
N ALA A 10 19.08 3.80 0.18
CA ALA A 10 20.07 3.10 0.98
C ALA A 10 20.52 1.81 0.27
N PRO A 11 21.82 1.47 0.31
CA PRO A 11 22.27 0.18 -0.21
C PRO A 11 21.75 -0.96 0.67
N ALA A 12 21.49 -2.12 0.07
CA ALA A 12 20.94 -3.31 0.75
C ALA A 12 21.67 -3.66 2.06
N MET A 13 23.01 -3.55 2.05
CA MET A 13 23.86 -3.90 3.19
C MET A 13 23.63 -3.01 4.42
N ARG A 14 23.04 -1.83 4.23
CA ARG A 14 22.73 -0.87 5.31
C ARG A 14 21.27 -0.87 5.70
N HIS A 15 20.41 -1.56 4.95
CA HIS A 15 18.96 -1.54 5.12
C HIS A 15 18.52 -1.83 6.56
N ALA A 16 18.93 -2.97 7.12
CA ALA A 16 18.55 -3.37 8.48
C ALA A 16 18.90 -2.31 9.54
N HIS A 17 20.15 -1.82 9.51
CA HIS A 17 20.60 -0.81 10.46
C HIS A 17 19.83 0.52 10.31
N VAL A 18 19.46 0.88 9.08
CA VAL A 18 18.69 2.08 8.83
C VAL A 18 17.24 1.91 9.30
N CYS A 19 16.62 0.75 9.12
CA CYS A 19 15.30 0.46 9.70
C CYS A 19 15.33 0.60 11.22
N ASP A 20 16.30 -0.02 11.90
CA ASP A 20 16.44 0.09 13.36
C ASP A 20 16.57 1.55 13.81
N LEU A 21 17.35 2.34 13.08
CA LEU A 21 17.55 3.76 13.35
C LEU A 21 16.27 4.57 13.16
N LEU A 22 15.49 4.29 12.11
CA LEU A 22 14.22 4.96 11.84
C LEU A 22 13.18 4.63 12.91
N GLU A 23 13.07 3.36 13.29
CA GLU A 23 12.19 2.91 14.37
C GLU A 23 12.58 3.58 15.70
N ALA A 24 13.86 3.59 16.04
CA ALA A 24 14.37 4.29 17.23
C ALA A 24 14.14 5.81 17.17
N ALA A 25 14.11 6.39 15.97
CA ALA A 25 13.81 7.80 15.74
C ALA A 25 12.31 8.11 15.77
N GLY A 26 11.44 7.12 15.98
CA GLY A 26 9.99 7.30 16.11
C GLY A 26 9.19 7.07 14.82
N ALA A 27 9.75 6.38 13.82
CA ALA A 27 9.00 6.00 12.64
C ALA A 27 7.84 5.07 13.03
N LEU A 28 6.66 5.35 12.51
CA LEU A 28 5.44 4.54 12.69
C LEU A 28 5.42 3.35 11.74
N ALA A 29 6.04 3.50 10.57
CA ALA A 29 6.22 2.44 9.60
C ALA A 29 7.45 2.73 8.74
N VAL A 30 8.09 1.66 8.26
CA VAL A 30 9.19 1.72 7.30
C VAL A 30 8.84 0.83 6.11
N THR A 31 8.70 1.44 4.94
CA THR A 31 8.40 0.75 3.69
C THR A 31 9.67 0.66 2.84
N SER A 32 9.93 -0.52 2.29
CA SER A 32 11.07 -0.79 1.42
C SER A 32 10.58 -1.03 0.00
N LEU A 33 11.06 -0.24 -0.94
CA LEU A 33 10.64 -0.23 -2.34
C LEU A 33 11.87 -0.43 -3.24
N ASP A 34 11.60 -0.93 -4.44
CA ASP A 34 12.58 -0.95 -5.53
C ASP A 34 12.97 0.49 -5.92
N ALA A 35 14.27 0.73 -6.08
CA ALA A 35 14.80 2.01 -6.53
C ALA A 35 15.02 2.10 -8.05
N ALA A 36 15.13 0.96 -8.75
CA ALA A 36 15.67 0.88 -10.10
C ALA A 36 15.00 -0.17 -11.01
N ASP A 37 13.72 -0.50 -10.78
CA ASP A 37 12.96 -1.51 -11.54
C ASP A 37 13.73 -2.84 -11.71
N CYS A 38 14.40 -3.27 -10.65
CA CYS A 38 15.16 -4.51 -10.59
C CYS A 38 14.28 -5.62 -9.99
N PRO A 39 13.64 -6.50 -10.77
CA PRO A 39 12.71 -7.47 -10.21
C PRO A 39 13.40 -8.45 -9.24
N VAL A 40 12.87 -8.53 -8.01
CA VAL A 40 13.17 -9.63 -7.10
C VAL A 40 12.32 -10.83 -7.53
N LEU A 41 12.99 -11.86 -8.05
CA LEU A 41 12.34 -13.13 -8.43
C LEU A 41 12.00 -13.97 -7.20
N GLU A 42 11.27 -15.07 -7.42
CA GLU A 42 10.89 -16.00 -6.36
C GLU A 42 12.14 -16.49 -5.60
N PRO A 43 12.29 -16.12 -4.32
CA PRO A 43 13.46 -16.49 -3.55
C PRO A 43 13.34 -17.93 -3.06
N ALA A 44 14.46 -18.54 -2.67
CA ALA A 44 14.39 -19.85 -2.04
C ALA A 44 13.62 -19.77 -0.70
N PRO A 45 13.01 -20.87 -0.21
CA PRO A 45 12.29 -20.87 1.05
C PRO A 45 13.11 -20.27 2.21
N GLY A 46 12.54 -19.28 2.89
CA GLY A 46 13.17 -18.58 4.01
C GLY A 46 14.13 -17.44 3.63
N GLN A 47 14.30 -17.14 2.34
CA GLN A 47 15.07 -15.99 1.89
C GLN A 47 14.17 -14.78 1.65
N THR A 48 14.69 -13.60 1.99
CA THR A 48 14.04 -12.30 1.72
C THR A 48 15.08 -11.37 1.11
N PRO A 49 15.48 -11.61 -0.15
CA PRO A 49 16.50 -10.79 -0.79
C PRO A 49 16.01 -9.35 -0.96
N LEU A 50 16.92 -8.40 -0.79
CA LEU A 50 16.69 -6.99 -1.04
C LEU A 50 17.25 -6.60 -2.41
N TRP A 51 16.71 -5.52 -2.98
CA TRP A 51 17.31 -4.82 -4.10
C TRP A 51 18.71 -4.29 -3.75
N PRO A 52 19.68 -4.23 -4.69
CA PRO A 52 21.01 -3.68 -4.42
C PRO A 52 20.97 -2.28 -3.80
N GLU A 53 20.04 -1.46 -4.28
CA GLU A 53 19.65 -0.18 -3.71
C GLU A 53 18.16 -0.22 -3.40
N VAL A 54 17.82 0.18 -2.17
CA VAL A 54 16.46 0.16 -1.64
C VAL A 54 16.01 1.60 -1.44
N ARG A 55 14.85 1.94 -1.98
CA ARG A 55 14.14 3.16 -1.63
C ARG A 55 13.41 2.93 -0.32
N VAL A 56 13.83 3.64 0.72
CA VAL A 56 13.25 3.54 2.05
C VAL A 56 12.32 4.72 2.27
N VAL A 57 11.07 4.45 2.64
CA VAL A 57 10.07 5.46 2.99
C VAL A 57 9.69 5.25 4.45
N ALA A 58 9.99 6.23 5.29
CA ALA A 58 9.64 6.21 6.71
C ALA A 58 8.48 7.16 6.97
N LEU A 59 7.43 6.63 7.62
CA LEU A 59 6.24 7.38 8.00
C LEU A 59 6.37 7.87 9.45
N PHE A 60 6.12 9.16 9.69
CA PHE A 60 6.12 9.78 11.00
C PHE A 60 4.80 10.51 11.26
N ALA A 61 4.56 10.87 12.52
CA ALA A 61 3.50 11.81 12.88
C ALA A 61 3.76 13.18 12.21
N GLY A 62 2.70 13.90 11.84
CA GLY A 62 2.82 15.16 11.09
C GLY A 62 3.49 16.31 11.86
N ASP A 63 3.61 16.20 13.18
CA ASP A 63 4.33 17.14 14.05
C ASP A 63 5.79 16.75 14.31
N TYR A 64 6.28 15.69 13.68
CA TYR A 64 7.66 15.25 13.77
C TYR A 64 8.63 16.30 13.20
N ASP A 65 9.69 16.64 13.94
CA ASP A 65 10.78 17.46 13.44
C ASP A 65 11.81 16.59 12.68
N PRO A 66 11.93 16.71 11.35
CA PRO A 66 12.82 15.87 10.56
C PRO A 66 14.29 16.30 10.64
N GLN A 67 14.62 17.48 11.17
CA GLN A 67 15.97 18.04 11.10
C GLN A 67 17.04 17.15 11.79
N PRO A 68 16.82 16.63 13.01
CA PRO A 68 17.80 15.77 13.67
C PRO A 68 18.06 14.48 12.91
N LEU A 69 17.00 13.85 12.40
CA LEU A 69 17.09 12.62 11.61
C LEU A 69 17.82 12.87 10.29
N GLN A 70 17.50 13.96 9.58
CA GLN A 70 18.20 14.32 8.35
C GLN A 70 19.70 14.56 8.59
N ALA A 71 20.07 15.21 9.70
CA ALA A 71 21.46 15.40 10.07
C ALA A 71 22.17 14.07 10.34
N LEU A 72 21.52 13.15 11.06
CA LEU A 72 22.04 11.81 11.35
C LEU A 72 22.23 10.97 10.08
N LEU A 73 21.23 10.97 9.19
CA LEU A 73 21.32 10.30 7.88
C LEU A 73 22.49 10.85 7.07
N ARG A 74 22.64 12.18 7.00
CA ARG A 74 23.75 12.85 6.30
C ARG A 74 25.12 12.50 6.88
N ALA A 75 25.24 12.43 8.21
CA ALA A 75 26.47 12.01 8.87
C ALA A 75 26.84 10.56 8.52
N GLY A 76 25.82 9.71 8.30
CA GLY A 76 25.96 8.37 7.76
C GLY A 76 26.16 8.32 6.23
N GLY A 77 26.26 9.43 5.52
CA GLY A 77 26.37 9.46 4.06
C GLY A 77 25.10 9.10 3.29
N LEU A 78 23.93 9.19 3.93
CA LEU A 78 22.61 9.06 3.30
C LEU A 78 21.95 10.43 3.22
N VAL A 79 21.19 10.71 2.17
CA VAL A 79 20.52 12.00 2.01
C VAL A 79 19.05 11.76 1.72
N ALA A 80 18.19 12.46 2.47
CA ALA A 80 16.75 12.49 2.19
C ALA A 80 16.50 12.96 0.75
N VAL A 81 15.83 12.12 -0.03
CA VAL A 81 15.33 12.41 -1.37
C VAL A 81 14.12 13.33 -1.27
N SER A 82 13.23 13.07 -0.31
CA SER A 82 12.06 13.90 -0.04
C SER A 82 11.66 13.86 1.43
N CYS A 83 10.92 14.89 1.84
CA CYS A 83 10.34 15.04 3.17
C CYS A 83 8.99 15.74 2.97
N GLU A 84 7.92 14.97 2.82
CA GLU A 84 6.63 15.46 2.32
C GLU A 84 5.50 15.14 3.31
N PRO A 85 4.61 16.10 3.59
CA PRO A 85 3.42 15.82 4.37
C PRO A 85 2.51 14.85 3.61
N LEU A 86 1.93 13.90 4.34
CA LEU A 86 0.94 12.97 3.83
C LEU A 86 -0.37 13.22 4.58
N THR A 87 -1.38 13.67 3.84
CA THR A 87 -2.71 13.94 4.40
C THR A 87 -3.34 12.64 4.90
N ASP A 88 -4.09 12.73 6.00
CA ASP A 88 -4.94 11.64 6.45
C ASP A 88 -6.04 11.35 5.42
N ASP A 89 -6.27 10.08 5.12
CA ASP A 89 -7.31 9.63 4.19
C ASP A 89 -7.88 8.29 4.67
N ASP A 90 -9.06 7.93 4.19
CA ASP A 90 -9.61 6.59 4.40
C ASP A 90 -8.92 5.62 3.43
N TRP A 91 -7.70 5.21 3.76
CA TRP A 91 -6.86 4.35 2.92
C TRP A 91 -7.50 2.99 2.62
N VAL A 92 -8.34 2.49 3.53
CA VAL A 92 -9.12 1.26 3.30
C VAL A 92 -10.11 1.51 2.17
N ARG A 93 -10.97 2.53 2.30
CA ARG A 93 -11.96 2.85 1.29
C ARG A 93 -11.34 3.24 -0.04
N ARG A 94 -10.22 3.96 -0.01
CA ARG A 94 -9.48 4.37 -1.21
C ARG A 94 -8.84 3.18 -1.93
N GLY A 95 -8.45 2.14 -1.20
CA GLY A 95 -7.94 0.88 -1.75
C GLY A 95 -9.03 -0.10 -2.21
N GLN A 96 -10.28 0.10 -1.80
CA GLN A 96 -11.41 -0.75 -2.21
C GLN A 96 -11.89 -0.38 -3.62
N ASP A 97 -11.58 -1.21 -4.63
CA ASP A 97 -12.21 -1.14 -5.96
C ASP A 97 -13.44 -2.08 -6.04
N VAL A 98 -14.44 -1.81 -5.19
CA VAL A 98 -15.77 -2.40 -5.40
C VAL A 98 -16.74 -1.31 -5.78
N THR A 99 -17.19 -1.42 -7.02
CA THR A 99 -18.19 -0.55 -7.61
C THR A 99 -19.43 -1.37 -7.91
N VAL A 100 -20.56 -0.70 -8.13
CA VAL A 100 -21.78 -1.35 -8.60
C VAL A 100 -21.51 -1.96 -9.97
N ARG A 101 -21.61 -3.29 -10.08
CA ARG A 101 -21.30 -4.05 -11.31
C ARG A 101 -22.46 -4.98 -11.67
N HIS A 102 -22.87 -4.92 -12.93
CA HIS A 102 -23.87 -5.82 -13.51
C HIS A 102 -23.17 -7.00 -14.17
N PHE A 103 -23.64 -8.22 -13.90
CA PHE A 103 -23.12 -9.44 -14.50
C PHE A 103 -24.11 -10.09 -15.46
N GLY A 104 -25.15 -9.38 -15.91
CA GLY A 104 -26.16 -9.95 -16.80
C GLY A 104 -27.43 -10.38 -16.08
N GLY A 105 -28.50 -10.53 -16.84
CA GLY A 105 -29.84 -10.80 -16.29
C GLY A 105 -30.19 -9.79 -15.19
N ARG A 106 -30.55 -10.30 -14.01
CA ARG A 106 -30.89 -9.50 -12.83
C ARG A 106 -29.77 -9.43 -11.80
N LEU A 107 -28.59 -10.01 -12.04
CA LEU A 107 -27.54 -10.14 -11.03
C LEU A 107 -26.62 -8.92 -10.98
N TRP A 108 -26.49 -8.35 -9.78
CA TRP A 108 -25.62 -7.22 -9.50
C TRP A 108 -24.74 -7.51 -8.29
N VAL A 109 -23.47 -7.13 -8.34
CA VAL A 109 -22.63 -7.01 -7.15
C VAL A 109 -22.53 -5.55 -6.79
N CYS A 110 -22.79 -5.22 -5.53
CA CYS A 110 -22.80 -3.85 -5.04
C CYS A 110 -22.08 -3.77 -3.69
N PRO A 111 -21.40 -2.64 -3.39
CA PRO A 111 -20.99 -2.31 -2.03
C PRO A 111 -22.16 -2.39 -1.04
N ALA A 112 -21.84 -2.57 0.24
CA ALA A 112 -22.84 -2.67 1.30
C ALA A 112 -23.72 -1.41 1.40
N ASP A 113 -23.15 -0.23 1.15
CA ASP A 113 -23.79 1.07 1.26
C ASP A 113 -24.46 1.57 -0.04
N ALA A 114 -24.25 0.89 -1.16
CA ALA A 114 -24.81 1.31 -2.46
C ALA A 114 -26.34 1.09 -2.54
N PRO A 115 -27.11 2.00 -3.16
CA PRO A 115 -28.53 1.73 -3.44
C PRO A 115 -28.68 0.57 -4.44
N ALA A 116 -29.84 -0.11 -4.40
CA ALA A 116 -30.15 -1.10 -5.42
C ALA A 116 -30.29 -0.41 -6.78
N PRO A 117 -29.61 -0.90 -7.83
CA PRO A 117 -29.54 -0.20 -9.13
C PRO A 117 -30.84 -0.32 -9.95
N ALA A 118 -31.69 -1.30 -9.65
CA ALA A 118 -32.98 -1.48 -10.30
C ALA A 118 -34.00 -2.16 -9.35
N PRO A 119 -35.32 -1.93 -9.54
CA PRO A 119 -36.37 -2.52 -8.69
C PRO A 119 -36.36 -4.05 -8.66
N ASP A 120 -36.06 -4.70 -9.79
CA ASP A 120 -36.08 -6.17 -9.92
C ASP A 120 -34.68 -6.80 -9.79
N ALA A 121 -33.70 -6.06 -9.28
CA ALA A 121 -32.33 -6.52 -9.16
C ALA A 121 -32.18 -7.62 -8.08
N CYS A 122 -31.48 -8.69 -8.43
CA CYS A 122 -30.87 -9.62 -7.48
C CYS A 122 -29.51 -9.05 -7.08
N VAL A 123 -29.45 -8.46 -5.88
CA VAL A 123 -28.26 -7.73 -5.41
C VAL A 123 -27.44 -8.59 -4.44
N LEU A 124 -26.21 -8.90 -4.83
CA LEU A 124 -25.18 -9.47 -3.97
C LEU A 124 -24.37 -8.32 -3.34
N ARG A 125 -24.49 -8.17 -2.01
CA ARG A 125 -23.79 -7.15 -1.22
C ARG A 125 -22.39 -7.66 -0.85
N LEU A 126 -21.36 -7.03 -1.37
CA LEU A 126 -19.96 -7.40 -1.09
C LEU A 126 -19.11 -6.13 -1.05
N ASP A 127 -18.34 -5.97 0.03
CA ASP A 127 -17.28 -4.99 0.11
C ASP A 127 -15.93 -5.65 -0.20
N ALA A 128 -14.95 -4.88 -0.66
CA ALA A 128 -13.60 -5.40 -0.81
C ALA A 128 -13.01 -5.66 0.57
N GLY A 129 -12.70 -6.92 0.82
CA GLY A 129 -12.04 -7.40 2.02
C GLY A 129 -10.97 -8.42 1.67
N LEU A 130 -10.63 -9.30 2.61
CA LEU A 130 -9.59 -10.31 2.41
C LEU A 130 -10.04 -11.49 1.52
N ALA A 131 -11.35 -11.63 1.28
CA ALA A 131 -11.89 -12.71 0.46
C ALA A 131 -11.89 -12.34 -1.02
N PHE A 132 -11.35 -13.23 -1.85
CA PHE A 132 -11.48 -13.14 -3.29
C PHE A 132 -12.93 -13.42 -3.72
N GLY A 133 -13.42 -12.73 -4.77
CA GLY A 133 -14.74 -13.01 -5.34
C GLY A 133 -15.69 -11.82 -5.50
N THR A 134 -15.20 -10.58 -5.43
CA THR A 134 -16.02 -9.37 -5.67
C THR A 134 -16.51 -9.21 -7.11
N GLY A 135 -16.05 -10.07 -8.03
CA GLY A 135 -16.39 -9.98 -9.45
C GLY A 135 -15.51 -9.03 -10.26
N SER A 136 -14.55 -8.33 -9.64
CA SER A 136 -13.60 -7.47 -10.35
C SER A 136 -12.59 -8.26 -11.19
N HIS A 137 -12.29 -9.51 -10.81
CA HIS A 137 -11.39 -10.38 -11.57
C HIS A 137 -12.13 -11.13 -12.71
N PRO A 138 -11.51 -11.32 -13.89
CA PRO A 138 -12.16 -11.95 -15.05
C PRO A 138 -12.76 -13.34 -14.79
N THR A 139 -12.12 -14.14 -13.94
CA THR A 139 -12.60 -15.51 -13.61
C THR A 139 -13.91 -15.47 -12.84
N THR A 140 -13.99 -14.69 -11.75
CA THR A 140 -15.25 -14.49 -11.00
C THR A 140 -16.31 -13.86 -11.88
N ALA A 141 -15.94 -12.84 -12.68
CA ALA A 141 -16.85 -12.18 -13.59
C ALA A 141 -17.44 -13.14 -14.63
N GLY A 142 -16.62 -14.07 -15.15
CA GLY A 142 -17.05 -15.11 -16.07
C GLY A 142 -18.08 -16.06 -15.45
N CYS A 143 -17.82 -16.53 -14.22
CA CYS A 143 -18.76 -17.37 -13.48
C CYS A 143 -20.08 -16.64 -13.19
N LEU A 144 -20.02 -15.39 -12.73
CA LEU A 144 -21.21 -14.59 -12.42
C LEU A 144 -22.05 -14.26 -13.66
N ARG A 145 -21.41 -14.09 -14.83
CA ARG A 145 -22.11 -13.87 -16.11
C ARG A 145 -22.81 -15.11 -16.67
N TRP A 146 -22.37 -16.29 -16.26
CA TRP A 146 -22.96 -17.55 -16.70
C TRP A 146 -24.24 -17.89 -15.91
N LEU A 147 -24.36 -17.39 -14.67
CA LEU A 147 -25.53 -17.56 -13.80
C LEU A 147 -26.73 -16.73 -14.26
#